data_AF-A0A133U7H9-F1
#
_entry.id   AF-A0A133U7H9-F1
#
_cell.length_a   1.000
_cell.length_b   1.000
_cell.length_c   1.000
_cell.angle_alpha   90.00
_cell.angle_beta   90.00
_cell.angle_gamma   90.00
#
_symmetry.space_group_name_H-M   'P 1'
#
loop_
_entity.id
_entity.type
_entity.pdbx_description
1 polymer ?
#
loop_
_entity_poly.entity_id
_entity_poly.type
_entity_poly.pdbx_seq_one_letter_code
_entity_poly.pdbx_strand_id
1 'polypeptide(L)'
;MDGETRSLPPLSGNKIVGFPDPIGSVECFHTIHSEPATIPNSFEDKGIREVSWRLGVPERLDEVMKSLISVGFGSEDPLEFKGTLVPPAKFLQSLIWRNIKENEDMIPEPET
;
A
#
# COMPACT_ATOMS: atom_id res chain seq x y z
N MET A 1 -5.08 20.41 -2.17
CA MET A 1 -5.66 20.92 -3.42
C MET A 1 -6.18 22.30 -3.14
N ASP A 2 -5.93 23.27 -4.02
CA ASP A 2 -6.35 24.67 -3.85
C ASP A 2 -5.89 25.30 -2.52
N GLY A 3 -4.68 24.95 -2.07
CA GLY A 3 -4.14 25.43 -0.78
C GLY A 3 -4.70 24.71 0.46
N GLU A 4 -5.63 23.77 0.31
CA GLU A 4 -6.25 23.05 1.43
C GLU A 4 -5.83 21.58 1.50
N THR A 5 -5.71 21.05 2.71
CA THR A 5 -5.58 19.61 2.95
C THR A 5 -6.91 18.93 2.64
N ARG A 6 -6.88 17.93 1.74
CA ARG A 6 -8.06 17.12 1.42
C ARG A 6 -7.80 15.64 1.72
N SER A 7 -8.75 15.02 2.43
CA SER A 7 -8.80 13.58 2.59
C SER A 7 -9.49 12.95 1.38
N LEU A 8 -8.95 11.86 0.87
CA LEU A 8 -9.46 11.14 -0.29
C LEU A 8 -9.77 9.70 0.09
N PRO A 9 -10.72 9.03 -0.58
CA PRO A 9 -10.96 7.61 -0.36
C PRO A 9 -9.67 6.80 -0.60
N PRO A 10 -9.44 5.73 0.18
CA PRO A 10 -8.32 4.81 -0.06
C PRO A 10 -8.35 4.29 -1.51
N LEU A 11 -7.17 4.15 -2.11
CA LEU A 11 -7.01 3.60 -3.47
C LEU A 11 -7.74 4.40 -4.56
N SER A 12 -8.03 5.69 -4.34
CA SER A 12 -8.69 6.56 -5.33
C SER A 12 -7.69 7.39 -6.14
N GLY A 13 -8.19 8.09 -7.16
CA GLY A 13 -7.40 9.02 -7.96
C GLY A 13 -6.37 8.34 -8.86
N ASN A 14 -6.73 7.15 -9.36
CA ASN A 14 -5.91 6.33 -10.23
C ASN A 14 -5.39 7.11 -11.42
N LYS A 15 -4.10 6.93 -11.70
CA LYS A 15 -3.42 7.55 -12.83
C LYS A 15 -2.35 6.59 -13.34
N ILE A 16 -2.32 6.38 -14.66
CA ILE A 16 -1.21 5.69 -15.30
C ILE A 16 -0.02 6.66 -15.35
N VAL A 17 1.10 6.23 -14.78
CA VAL A 17 2.37 6.97 -14.77
C VAL A 17 3.39 6.18 -15.57
N GLY A 18 4.02 6.83 -16.55
CA GLY A 18 5.15 6.27 -17.28
C GLY A 18 6.44 6.47 -16.51
N PHE A 19 7.01 5.40 -15.98
CA PHE A 19 8.35 5.39 -15.38
C PHE A 19 9.39 5.02 -16.46
N PRO A 20 10.66 5.39 -16.24
CA PRO A 20 11.75 4.91 -17.09
C PRO A 20 11.84 3.39 -17.12
N ASP A 21 12.41 2.85 -18.20
CA ASP A 21 12.71 1.41 -18.27
C ASP A 21 13.64 0.99 -17.12
N PRO A 22 13.46 -0.23 -16.55
CA PRO A 22 12.57 -1.29 -17.02
C PRO A 22 11.14 -1.26 -16.41
N ILE A 23 10.78 -0.22 -15.65
CA ILE A 23 9.51 -0.19 -14.89
C ILE A 23 8.31 0.01 -15.82
N GLY A 24 8.44 0.90 -16.81
CA GLY A 24 7.39 1.18 -17.78
C GLY A 24 6.16 1.86 -17.17
N SER A 25 4.97 1.58 -17.71
CA SER A 25 3.72 2.21 -17.28
C SER A 25 3.10 1.49 -16.09
N VAL A 26 2.82 2.22 -15.01
CA VAL A 26 2.23 1.68 -13.78
C VAL A 26 1.00 2.47 -13.39
N GLU A 27 -0.08 1.79 -13.00
CA GLU A 27 -1.24 2.44 -12.38
C GLU A 27 -0.89 2.84 -10.94
N CYS A 28 -1.05 4.12 -10.61
CA CYS A 28 -0.77 4.66 -9.29
C CYS A 28 -2.01 5.30 -8.69
N PHE A 29 -2.25 5.09 -7.40
CA PHE A 29 -3.39 5.62 -6.65
C PHE A 29 -2.94 6.37 -5.39
N HIS A 30 -3.84 7.14 -4.79
CA HIS A 30 -3.55 7.85 -3.55
C HIS A 30 -3.40 6.90 -2.36
N THR A 31 -2.31 7.07 -1.63
CA THR A 31 -2.05 6.44 -0.33
C THR A 31 -1.50 7.49 0.64
N ILE A 32 -1.59 7.22 1.94
CA ILE A 32 -1.10 8.12 2.97
C ILE A 32 0.43 8.20 2.89
N HIS A 33 0.96 9.42 2.96
CA HIS A 33 2.38 9.68 3.07
C HIS A 33 2.63 10.99 3.83
N SER A 34 3.83 11.16 4.40
CA SER A 34 4.18 12.30 5.25
C SER A 34 4.42 13.60 4.47
N GLU A 35 4.88 13.50 3.23
CA GLU A 35 5.40 14.60 2.42
C GLU A 35 4.34 15.66 2.10
N PRO A 36 3.09 15.30 1.74
CA PRO A 36 2.03 16.29 1.58
C PRO A 36 1.72 17.12 2.84
N ALA A 37 2.17 16.71 4.03
CA ALA A 37 1.99 17.48 5.26
C ALA A 37 3.06 18.57 5.47
N THR A 38 4.24 18.44 4.85
CA THR A 38 5.39 19.32 5.12
C THR A 38 5.85 20.10 3.89
N ILE A 39 5.84 19.48 2.70
CA ILE A 39 6.28 20.12 1.45
C ILE A 39 5.51 21.42 1.15
N PRO A 40 4.17 21.52 1.31
CA PRO A 40 3.47 22.77 1.03
C PRO A 40 4.03 23.96 1.81
N ASN A 41 4.33 23.77 3.09
CA ASN A 41 4.87 24.82 3.97
C ASN A 41 6.34 25.13 3.64
N SER A 42 7.15 24.11 3.33
CA SER A 42 8.57 24.27 3.03
C SER A 42 8.86 25.02 1.72
N PHE A 43 7.87 25.11 0.82
CA PHE A 43 8.01 25.72 -0.50
C PHE A 43 6.92 26.78 -0.78
N GLU A 44 6.28 27.30 0.27
CA GLU A 44 5.22 28.31 0.17
C GLU A 44 5.73 29.57 -0.55
N ASP A 45 6.95 30.02 -0.21
CA ASP A 45 7.62 31.17 -0.82
C ASP A 45 7.92 31.00 -2.32
N LYS A 46 7.89 29.75 -2.81
CA LYS A 46 8.09 29.41 -4.22
C LYS A 46 6.79 29.26 -5.01
N GLY A 47 5.64 29.54 -4.39
CA GLY A 47 4.34 29.55 -5.05
C GLY A 47 3.78 28.15 -5.34
N ILE A 48 4.13 27.14 -4.53
CA ILE A 48 3.55 25.80 -4.62
C ILE A 48 2.02 25.86 -4.44
N ARG A 49 1.27 25.13 -5.28
CA ARG A 49 -0.22 25.15 -5.26
C ARG A 49 -0.84 23.81 -4.91
N GLU A 50 -0.13 22.74 -5.19
CA GLU A 50 -0.60 21.37 -4.96
C GLU A 50 0.59 20.46 -4.66
N VAL A 51 0.41 19.61 -3.64
CA VAL A 51 1.24 18.44 -3.39
C VAL A 51 0.30 17.27 -3.26
N SER A 52 0.54 16.22 -4.07
CA SER A 52 -0.18 14.96 -3.96
C SER A 52 0.80 13.79 -4.00
N TRP A 53 0.45 12.71 -3.31
CA TRP A 53 1.21 11.47 -3.32
C TRP A 53 0.41 10.37 -3.98
N ARG A 54 1.08 9.57 -4.81
CA ARG A 54 0.53 8.33 -5.37
C ARG A 54 1.59 7.24 -5.31
N LEU A 55 1.15 6.01 -5.10
CA LEU A 55 1.99 4.82 -5.12
C LEU A 55 1.49 3.88 -6.22
N GLY A 56 2.43 3.38 -7.03
CA GLY A 56 2.20 2.23 -7.90
C GLY A 56 2.60 0.96 -7.18
N VAL A 57 1.77 -0.07 -7.29
CA VAL A 57 2.08 -1.41 -6.80
C VAL A 57 2.05 -2.38 -7.99
N PRO A 58 2.88 -3.44 -8.00
CA PRO A 58 2.79 -4.44 -9.05
C PRO A 58 1.37 -5.02 -9.14
N GLU A 59 0.81 -5.07 -10.36
CA GLU A 59 -0.57 -5.53 -10.60
C GLU A 59 -0.85 -6.89 -9.96
N ARG A 60 0.07 -7.85 -10.14
CA ARG A 60 -0.02 -9.18 -9.55
C ARG A 60 -0.13 -9.16 -8.02
N LEU A 61 0.56 -8.24 -7.35
CA LEU A 61 0.48 -8.12 -5.89
C LEU A 61 -0.89 -7.58 -5.47
N ASP A 62 -1.38 -6.56 -6.16
CA ASP A 62 -2.69 -5.96 -5.89
C ASP A 62 -3.84 -6.99 -6.07
N GLU A 63 -3.80 -7.77 -7.15
CA GLU A 63 -4.78 -8.85 -7.39
C GLU A 63 -4.79 -9.92 -6.30
N VAL A 64 -3.60 -10.37 -5.86
CA VAL A 64 -3.46 -11.37 -4.78
C VAL A 64 -4.03 -10.82 -3.48
N MET A 65 -3.71 -9.58 -3.13
CA MET A 65 -4.20 -8.95 -1.89
C MET A 65 -5.72 -8.77 -1.93
N LYS A 66 -6.28 -8.28 -3.04
CA LYS A 66 -7.73 -8.18 -3.25
C LYS A 66 -8.42 -9.54 -3.14
N SER A 67 -7.81 -10.60 -3.66
CA SER A 67 -8.33 -11.97 -3.57
C SER A 67 -8.35 -12.51 -2.15
N LEU A 68 -7.31 -12.25 -1.35
CA LEU A 68 -7.27 -12.64 0.08
C LEU A 68 -8.31 -11.86 0.89
N ILE A 69 -8.43 -10.56 0.63
CA ILE A 69 -9.40 -9.69 1.31
C ILE A 69 -10.84 -10.13 0.99
N SER A 70 -11.14 -10.47 -0.27
CA SER A 70 -12.50 -10.83 -0.69
C SER A 70 -13.04 -12.09 -0.01
N VAL A 71 -12.16 -12.98 0.46
CA VAL A 71 -12.52 -14.20 1.21
C VAL A 71 -12.40 -14.04 2.73
N GLY A 72 -12.18 -12.81 3.22
CA GLY A 72 -12.25 -12.48 4.64
C GLY A 72 -10.91 -12.34 5.37
N PHE A 73 -9.76 -12.56 4.72
CA PHE A 73 -8.45 -12.39 5.37
C PHE A 73 -8.07 -10.93 5.64
N GLY A 74 -8.89 -9.97 5.22
CA GLY A 74 -8.76 -8.56 5.59
C GLY A 74 -9.41 -8.19 6.93
N SER A 75 -10.20 -9.08 7.54
CA SER A 75 -10.95 -8.76 8.76
C SER A 75 -10.10 -8.88 10.03
N GLU A 76 -10.27 -7.92 10.95
CA GLU A 76 -9.76 -8.02 12.32
C GLU A 76 -10.81 -8.58 13.31
N ASP A 77 -12.06 -8.75 12.87
CA ASP A 77 -13.10 -9.34 13.70
C ASP A 77 -12.81 -10.84 13.90
N PRO A 78 -12.71 -11.32 15.16
CA PRO A 78 -12.37 -12.72 15.40
C PRO A 78 -13.47 -13.67 14.90
N LEU A 79 -13.07 -14.73 14.21
CA LEU A 79 -13.92 -15.89 13.95
C LEU A 79 -13.68 -16.99 14.99
N GLU A 80 -14.72 -17.74 15.36
CA GLU A 80 -14.55 -18.92 16.20
C GLU A 80 -14.10 -20.12 15.33
N PHE A 81 -12.96 -20.70 15.67
CA PHE A 81 -12.44 -21.91 15.05
C PHE A 81 -12.01 -22.89 16.13
N LYS A 82 -12.77 -23.99 16.27
CA LYS A 82 -12.50 -25.07 17.25
C LYS A 82 -12.32 -24.55 18.68
N GLY A 83 -13.20 -23.65 19.12
CA GLY A 83 -13.14 -23.06 20.47
C GLY A 83 -12.06 -21.98 20.66
N THR A 84 -11.36 -21.59 19.60
CA THR A 84 -10.40 -20.47 19.63
C THR A 84 -10.92 -19.32 18.79
N LEU A 85 -10.84 -18.09 19.31
CA LEU A 85 -11.11 -16.88 18.54
C LEU A 85 -9.88 -16.50 17.73
N VAL A 86 -10.02 -16.39 16.41
CA VAL A 86 -8.93 -16.12 15.48
C VAL A 86 -9.29 -14.91 14.61
N PRO A 87 -8.57 -13.78 14.72
CA PRO A 87 -8.68 -12.68 13.76
C PRO A 87 -8.04 -13.08 12.42
N PRO A 88 -8.78 -13.13 11.29
CA PRO A 88 -8.25 -13.55 9.99
C PRO A 88 -6.99 -12.81 9.55
N ALA A 89 -6.98 -11.48 9.66
CA ALA A 89 -5.86 -10.64 9.23
C ALA A 89 -4.59 -10.93 10.05
N LYS A 90 -4.72 -11.13 11.36
CA LYS A 90 -3.58 -11.47 12.24
C LYS A 90 -3.07 -12.89 11.97
N PHE A 91 -3.97 -13.81 11.63
CA PHE A 91 -3.60 -15.17 11.24
C PHE A 91 -2.82 -15.18 9.91
N LEU A 92 -3.31 -14.49 8.87
CA LEU A 92 -2.59 -14.34 7.60
C LEU A 92 -1.22 -13.70 7.82
N GLN A 93 -1.13 -12.62 8.60
CA GLN A 93 0.15 -11.99 8.95
C GLN A 93 1.11 -12.98 9.62
N SER A 94 0.62 -13.80 10.56
CA SER A 94 1.43 -14.82 11.23
C SER A 94 1.92 -15.90 10.27
N LEU A 95 1.10 -16.31 9.30
CA LEU A 95 1.49 -17.25 8.25
C LEU A 95 2.59 -16.66 7.35
N ILE A 96 2.44 -15.40 6.94
CA ILE A 96 3.44 -14.69 6.13
C ILE A 96 4.78 -14.63 6.87
N TRP A 97 4.78 -14.20 8.15
CA TRP A 97 6.01 -14.12 8.93
C TRP A 97 6.67 -15.47 9.16
N ARG A 98 5.88 -16.52 9.44
CA ARG A 98 6.41 -17.88 9.54
C ARG A 98 7.07 -18.32 8.24
N ASN A 99 6.40 -18.09 7.10
CA ASN A 99 6.92 -18.46 5.79
C ASN A 99 8.22 -17.72 5.44
N ILE A 100 8.31 -16.42 5.74
CA ILE A 100 9.53 -15.63 5.57
C ILE A 100 10.67 -16.24 6.38
N LYS A 101 10.43 -16.56 7.66
CA LYS A 101 11.44 -17.15 8.54
C LYS A 101 11.87 -18.54 8.09
N GLU A 102 10.94 -19.38 7.64
CA GLU A 102 11.24 -20.76 7.21
C GLU A 102 11.97 -20.82 5.85
N ASN A 103 11.87 -19.76 5.04
CA ASN A 103 12.44 -19.70 3.70
C ASN A 103 13.39 -18.51 3.53
N GLU A 104 14.00 -18.04 4.63
CA GLU A 104 14.88 -16.87 4.64
C GLU A 104 16.00 -17.00 3.59
N ASP A 105 16.62 -18.19 3.52
CA ASP A 105 17.68 -18.53 2.56
C ASP A 105 17.24 -18.48 1.08
N MET A 106 15.93 -18.45 0.81
CA MET A 106 15.36 -18.41 -0.54
C MET A 106 14.94 -16.99 -0.96
N ILE A 107 15.03 -16.00 -0.06
CA ILE A 107 14.67 -14.61 -0.36
C ILE A 107 15.86 -13.97 -1.09
N PRO A 108 15.68 -13.47 -2.33
CA PRO A 108 16.76 -12.80 -3.04
C PRO A 108 17.23 -11.56 -2.28
N GLU A 109 18.54 -11.36 -2.21
CA GLU A 109 19.10 -10.09 -1.75
C GLU A 109 18.64 -8.95 -2.68
N PRO A 110 18.40 -7.74 -2.15
CA PRO A 110 18.12 -6.58 -2.99
C PRO A 110 19.27 -6.37 -3.98
N GLU A 111 18.94 -6.21 -5.26
CA GLU A 111 19.93 -5.77 -6.24
C GLU A 111 20.38 -4.34 -5.89
N THR A 112 21.69 -4.16 -5.68
CA THR A 112 22.33 -2.87 -5.36
C THR A 112 22.54 -2.01 -6.58
#